data_AF-A0A392MB20-F1
#
_entry.id   AF-A0A392MB20-F1
#
_cell.length_a   1.000
_cell.length_b   1.000
_cell.length_c   1.000
_cell.angle_alpha   90.00
_cell.angle_beta   90.00
_cell.angle_gamma   90.00
#
_symmetry.space_group_name_H-M   'P 1'
#
loop_
_entity.id
_entity.type
_entity.pdbx_description
1 polymer ?
#
loop_
_entity_poly.entity_id
_entity_poly.type
_entity_poly.pdbx_seq_one_letter_code
_entity_poly.pdbx_strand_id
1 'polypeptide(L)'
;MKSWQKRVASVLCNHENGSIFQALEECLKSNSLKMAKSCLVLATWLTHMLFTLPDTGVRDIARKSLLEALINVLQSSKNLEEKILATLALKSFISDPTAHEALRVYAKSIYRILRKLKKYSTVAADILKALLNLNSVDVTELWSCKEVVELDLSSNGEVLSLLYLNGQVLSGHADGTIKVWDARKRIPRVIQETREHKKAVTSLCSSVDRLYSSSLDKTIR
;
A
#
# COMPACT_ATOMS: atom_id res chain seq x y z
N MET A 1 1.25 -26.59 12.84
CA MET A 1 2.68 -26.36 12.47
C MET A 1 3.48 -27.60 12.82
N LYS A 2 4.37 -28.09 11.94
CA LYS A 2 5.10 -29.35 12.17
C LYS A 2 6.22 -29.15 13.20
N SER A 3 6.36 -30.05 14.17
CA SER A 3 7.31 -29.95 15.30
C SER A 3 8.77 -29.81 14.86
N TRP A 4 9.15 -30.45 13.74
CA TRP A 4 10.52 -30.37 13.21
C TRP A 4 10.90 -28.97 12.72
N GLN A 5 9.95 -28.20 12.16
CA GLN A 5 10.23 -26.85 11.64
C GLN A 5 10.67 -25.91 12.76
N LYS A 6 10.00 -25.99 13.92
CA LYS A 6 10.37 -25.20 15.11
C LYS A 6 11.75 -25.57 15.62
N ARG A 7 12.10 -26.86 15.62
CA ARG A 7 13.43 -27.33 16.03
C ARG A 7 14.51 -26.80 15.10
N VAL A 8 14.33 -26.94 13.79
CA VAL A 8 15.30 -26.43 12.79
C VAL A 8 15.45 -24.92 12.89
N ALA A 9 14.35 -24.17 12.94
CA ALA A 9 14.40 -22.72 13.10
C ALA A 9 15.10 -22.31 14.41
N SER A 10 14.80 -22.99 15.52
CA SER A 10 15.45 -22.72 16.81
C SER A 10 16.96 -22.95 16.77
N VAL A 11 17.42 -24.01 16.09
CA VAL A 11 18.86 -24.26 15.95
C VAL A 11 19.51 -23.21 15.07
N LEU A 12 18.93 -22.91 13.90
CA LEU A 12 19.49 -21.94 12.95
C LEU A 12 19.51 -20.52 13.53
N CYS A 13 18.44 -20.08 14.18
CA CYS A 13 18.35 -18.73 14.73
C CYS A 13 19.26 -18.52 15.94
N ASN A 14 19.45 -19.54 16.79
CA ASN A 14 20.32 -19.40 17.97
C ASN A 14 21.78 -19.77 17.69
N HIS A 15 22.10 -20.32 16.52
CA HIS A 15 23.48 -20.59 16.11
C HIS A 15 24.29 -19.29 16.14
N GLU A 16 25.38 -19.26 16.91
CA GLU A 16 26.28 -18.11 17.07
C GLU A 16 25.51 -16.78 17.29
N ASN A 17 24.48 -16.81 18.15
CA ASN A 17 23.63 -15.65 18.43
C ASN A 17 22.99 -15.03 17.18
N GLY A 18 22.58 -15.84 16.20
CA GLY A 18 21.86 -15.37 15.02
C GLY A 18 22.74 -14.85 13.90
N SER A 19 23.99 -15.33 13.79
CA SER A 19 24.90 -15.01 12.67
C SER A 19 24.29 -15.28 11.29
N ILE A 20 23.35 -16.23 11.21
CA ILE A 20 22.57 -16.52 10.00
C ILE A 20 21.88 -15.28 9.41
N PHE A 21 21.43 -14.33 10.23
CA PHE A 21 20.74 -13.14 9.76
C PHE A 21 21.69 -12.15 9.07
N GLN A 22 22.94 -12.07 9.53
CA GLN A 22 24.00 -11.29 8.89
C GLN A 22 24.41 -11.94 7.56
N ALA A 23 24.60 -13.26 7.55
CA ALA A 23 24.90 -13.99 6.32
C ALA A 23 23.78 -13.83 5.27
N LEU A 24 22.51 -13.86 5.69
CA LEU A 24 21.37 -13.61 4.81
C LEU A 24 21.35 -12.19 4.26
N GLU A 25 21.69 -11.19 5.09
CA GLU A 25 21.81 -9.80 4.67
C GLU A 25 22.84 -9.64 3.54
N GLU A 26 24.04 -10.21 3.71
CA GLU A 26 25.10 -10.19 2.68
C GLU A 26 24.66 -10.90 1.40
N CYS A 27 23.99 -12.05 1.53
CA CYS A 27 23.49 -12.79 0.37
C CYS A 27 22.40 -12.03 -0.39
N LEU A 28 21.54 -11.27 0.31
CA LEU A 28 20.54 -10.40 -0.30
C LEU A 28 21.17 -9.22 -1.05
N LYS A 29 22.35 -8.76 -0.61
CA LYS A 29 23.14 -7.72 -1.29
C LYS A 29 23.99 -8.26 -2.45
N SER A 30 24.07 -9.58 -2.61
CA SER A 30 24.90 -10.20 -3.66
C SER A 30 24.36 -9.96 -5.08
N ASN A 31 25.26 -9.94 -6.07
CA ASN A 31 24.92 -9.80 -7.48
C ASN A 31 24.20 -11.03 -8.09
N SER A 32 24.09 -12.13 -7.35
CA SER A 32 23.47 -13.36 -7.84
C SER A 32 21.96 -13.37 -7.58
N LEU A 33 21.18 -13.17 -8.64
CA LEU A 33 19.72 -13.12 -8.56
C LEU A 33 19.11 -14.42 -8.01
N LYS A 34 19.70 -15.58 -8.32
CA LYS A 34 19.22 -16.89 -7.82
C LYS A 34 19.48 -17.05 -6.32
N MET A 35 20.65 -16.58 -5.87
CA MET A 35 21.02 -16.61 -4.45
C MET A 35 20.13 -15.67 -3.65
N ALA A 36 19.99 -14.41 -4.08
CA ALA A 36 19.15 -13.42 -3.43
C ALA A 36 17.70 -13.88 -3.27
N LYS A 37 17.11 -14.50 -4.31
CA LYS A 37 15.76 -15.09 -4.23
C LYS A 37 15.65 -16.20 -3.18
N SER A 38 16.60 -17.13 -3.16
CA SER A 38 16.58 -18.25 -2.22
C SER A 38 16.77 -17.77 -0.78
N CYS A 39 17.67 -16.81 -0.59
CA CYS A 39 17.90 -16.15 0.69
C CYS A 39 16.70 -15.33 1.15
N LEU A 40 15.96 -14.69 0.24
CA LEU A 40 14.73 -13.98 0.58
C LEU A 40 13.66 -14.93 1.11
N VAL A 41 13.43 -16.07 0.44
CA VAL A 41 12.50 -17.10 0.92
C VAL A 41 12.91 -17.60 2.30
N LEU A 42 14.20 -17.87 2.49
CA LEU A 42 14.74 -18.33 3.77
C LEU A 42 14.60 -17.28 4.87
N ALA A 43 14.90 -16.01 4.58
CA ALA A 43 14.74 -14.89 5.49
C ALA A 43 13.27 -14.69 5.89
N THR A 44 12.33 -14.73 4.93
CA THR A 44 10.90 -14.65 5.20
C THR A 44 10.42 -15.81 6.07
N TRP A 45 10.88 -17.03 5.80
CA TRP A 45 10.52 -18.19 6.63
C TRP A 45 11.09 -18.10 8.04
N LEU A 46 12.39 -17.78 8.18
CA LEU A 46 13.04 -17.67 9.48
C LEU A 46 12.45 -16.54 10.33
N THR A 47 12.21 -15.37 9.74
CA THR A 47 11.56 -14.26 10.44
C THR A 47 10.16 -14.64 10.91
N HIS A 48 9.36 -15.29 10.06
CA HIS A 48 8.05 -15.80 10.49
C HIS A 48 8.16 -16.81 11.65
N MET A 49 9.09 -17.75 11.56
CA MET A 49 9.30 -18.77 12.60
C MET A 49 9.81 -18.16 13.91
N LEU A 50 10.69 -17.17 13.87
CA LEU A 50 11.28 -16.53 15.03
C LEU A 50 10.24 -15.88 15.95
N PHE A 51 9.16 -15.34 15.39
CA PHE A 51 8.04 -14.78 16.16
C PHE A 51 7.09 -15.85 16.73
N THR A 52 7.27 -17.13 16.36
CA THR A 52 6.57 -18.27 16.99
C THR A 52 7.38 -18.97 18.08
N LEU A 53 8.66 -18.60 18.23
CA LEU A 53 9.58 -19.12 19.22
C LEU A 53 9.67 -18.17 20.42
N PRO A 54 10.06 -18.66 21.62
CA PRO A 54 10.30 -17.80 22.77
C PRO A 54 11.39 -16.77 22.46
N ASP A 55 11.28 -15.59 23.08
CA ASP A 55 12.24 -14.52 22.84
C ASP A 55 13.58 -14.84 23.50
N THR A 56 14.62 -14.98 22.68
CA THR A 56 16.00 -15.22 23.12
C THR A 56 16.90 -14.01 22.89
N GLY A 57 16.33 -12.85 22.52
CA GLY A 57 17.10 -11.66 22.11
C GLY A 57 17.57 -11.69 20.65
N VAL A 58 17.45 -12.84 19.98
CA VAL A 58 17.79 -13.01 18.55
C VAL A 58 16.86 -12.21 17.63
N ARG A 59 15.66 -11.84 18.09
CA ARG A 59 14.71 -10.99 17.34
C ARG A 59 15.31 -9.63 16.99
N ASP A 60 16.06 -9.06 17.92
CA ASP A 60 16.70 -7.76 17.74
C ASP A 60 17.83 -7.82 16.71
N ILE A 61 18.57 -8.93 16.70
CA ILE A 61 19.66 -9.20 15.76
C ILE A 61 19.07 -9.39 14.35
N ALA A 62 18.05 -10.23 14.23
CA ALA A 62 17.34 -10.46 12.98
C ALA A 62 16.79 -9.15 12.40
N ARG A 63 16.22 -8.28 13.25
CA ARG A 63 15.71 -6.97 12.86
C ARG A 63 16.82 -6.05 12.38
N LYS A 64 17.91 -5.89 13.14
CA LYS A 64 19.03 -5.02 12.77
C LYS A 64 19.65 -5.41 11.43
N SER A 65 19.81 -6.72 11.17
CA SER A 65 20.41 -7.20 9.92
C SER A 65 19.45 -7.18 8.73
N LEU A 66 18.19 -7.61 8.91
CA LEU A 66 17.31 -7.84 7.76
C LEU A 66 16.42 -6.65 7.39
N LEU A 67 16.14 -5.72 8.32
CA LEU A 67 15.14 -4.67 8.08
C LEU A 67 15.48 -3.83 6.84
N GLU A 68 16.70 -3.30 6.78
CA GLU A 68 17.15 -2.47 5.66
C GLU A 68 17.24 -3.27 4.35
N ALA A 69 17.76 -4.50 4.40
CA ALA A 69 17.86 -5.37 3.24
C ALA A 69 16.47 -5.69 2.63
N LEU A 70 15.47 -5.98 3.48
CA LEU A 70 14.11 -6.26 3.03
C LEU A 70 13.44 -5.02 2.44
N ILE A 71 13.68 -3.83 3.01
CA ILE A 71 13.18 -2.56 2.46
C ILE A 71 13.82 -2.29 1.09
N ASN A 72 15.12 -2.55 0.94
CA ASN A 72 15.83 -2.41 -0.33
C ASN A 72 15.26 -3.35 -1.40
N VAL A 73 14.95 -4.61 -1.06
CA VAL A 73 14.26 -5.54 -1.98
C VAL A 73 12.90 -4.99 -2.40
N LEU A 74 12.12 -4.46 -1.45
CA LEU A 74 10.81 -3.86 -1.71
C LEU A 74 10.88 -2.68 -2.69
N GLN A 75 11.90 -1.83 -2.54
CA GLN A 75 12.08 -0.63 -3.37
C GLN A 75 12.67 -0.95 -4.75
N SER A 76 13.66 -1.85 -4.83
CA SER A 76 14.46 -2.11 -6.04
C SER A 76 13.88 -3.20 -6.94
N SER A 77 13.23 -4.22 -6.37
CA SER A 77 12.78 -5.38 -7.16
C SER A 77 11.71 -4.99 -8.18
N LYS A 78 11.73 -5.64 -9.34
CA LYS A 78 10.64 -5.57 -10.34
C LYS A 78 9.67 -6.74 -10.20
N ASN A 79 10.04 -7.78 -9.45
CA ASN A 79 9.27 -8.99 -9.28
C ASN A 79 8.22 -8.82 -8.18
N LEU A 80 6.98 -9.19 -8.48
CA LEU A 80 5.87 -9.10 -7.54
C LEU A 80 6.03 -10.07 -6.36
N GLU A 81 6.49 -11.30 -6.62
CA GLU A 81 6.63 -12.34 -5.60
C GLU A 81 7.68 -11.96 -4.54
N GLU A 82 8.82 -11.43 -4.97
CA GLU A 82 9.87 -10.94 -4.07
C GLU A 82 9.36 -9.81 -3.18
N LYS A 83 8.57 -8.88 -3.74
CA LYS A 83 7.95 -7.82 -2.95
C LYS A 83 6.97 -8.36 -1.92
N ILE A 84 6.19 -9.38 -2.27
CA ILE A 84 5.25 -10.02 -1.34
C ILE A 84 6.01 -10.75 -0.22
N LEU A 85 7.08 -11.48 -0.55
CA LEU A 85 7.91 -12.19 0.44
C LEU A 85 8.61 -11.22 1.40
N ALA A 86 9.18 -10.13 0.88
CA ALA A 86 9.79 -9.08 1.71
C ALA A 86 8.74 -8.41 2.60
N THR A 87 7.57 -8.12 2.05
CA THR A 87 6.42 -7.58 2.78
C THR A 87 5.99 -8.51 3.92
N LEU A 88 5.89 -9.82 3.66
CA LEU A 88 5.52 -10.82 4.67
C LEU A 88 6.57 -10.91 5.78
N ALA A 89 7.86 -10.84 5.45
CA ALA A 89 8.93 -10.79 6.43
C ALA A 89 8.83 -9.55 7.34
N LEU A 90 8.60 -8.37 6.73
CA LEU A 90 8.41 -7.11 7.46
C LEU A 90 7.21 -7.14 8.41
N LYS A 91 6.13 -7.84 8.06
CA LYS A 91 4.97 -8.01 8.94
C LYS A 91 5.36 -8.55 10.32
N SER A 92 6.30 -9.49 10.34
CA SER A 92 6.75 -10.12 11.58
C SER A 92 7.40 -9.09 12.50
N PHE A 93 8.17 -8.14 11.94
CA PHE A 93 8.81 -7.06 12.71
C PHE A 93 7.84 -5.97 13.18
N ILE A 94 6.70 -5.76 12.52
CA ILE A 94 5.71 -4.75 12.93
C ILE A 94 5.11 -5.07 14.31
N SER A 95 5.08 -6.35 14.71
CA SER A 95 4.62 -6.76 16.04
C SER A 95 5.59 -6.45 17.18
N ASP A 96 6.82 -6.03 16.89
CA ASP A 96 7.84 -5.69 17.88
C ASP A 96 7.88 -4.16 18.13
N PRO A 97 7.55 -3.68 19.35
CA PRO A 97 7.57 -2.26 19.71
C PRO A 97 8.87 -1.55 19.36
N THR A 98 10.01 -2.25 19.48
CA THR A 98 11.33 -1.66 19.23
C THR A 98 11.64 -1.53 17.73
N ALA A 99 10.88 -2.19 16.86
CA ALA A 99 10.97 -2.04 15.41
C ALA A 99 10.22 -0.82 14.88
N HIS A 100 9.31 -0.25 15.67
CA HIS A 100 8.41 0.82 15.22
C HIS A 100 9.19 2.07 14.80
N GLU A 101 10.24 2.42 15.54
CA GLU A 101 10.99 3.64 15.28
C GLU A 101 11.84 3.56 14.01
N ALA A 102 12.43 2.39 13.74
CA ALA A 102 13.12 2.13 12.49
C ALA A 102 12.13 2.06 11.31
N LEU A 103 10.98 1.41 11.50
CA LEU A 103 9.92 1.33 10.48
C LEU A 103 9.31 2.70 10.16
N ARG A 104 9.27 3.64 11.11
CA ARG A 104 8.75 5.00 10.92
C ARG A 104 9.49 5.72 9.79
N VAL A 105 10.81 5.64 9.75
CA VAL A 105 11.65 6.26 8.70
C VAL A 105 11.26 5.76 7.31
N TYR A 106 10.86 4.50 7.21
CA TYR A 106 10.52 3.86 5.94
C TYR A 106 9.02 3.79 5.67
N ALA A 107 8.16 4.22 6.60
CA ALA A 107 6.71 4.03 6.56
C ALA A 107 6.10 4.57 5.27
N LYS A 108 6.51 5.78 4.84
CA LYS A 108 6.06 6.40 3.59
C LYS A 108 6.45 5.59 2.35
N SER A 109 7.68 5.07 2.32
CA SER A 109 8.18 4.27 1.19
C SER A 109 7.44 2.93 1.09
N ILE A 110 7.26 2.25 2.22
CA ILE A 110 6.57 0.96 2.33
C ILE A 110 5.10 1.13 1.98
N TYR A 111 4.42 2.15 2.54
CA TYR A 111 3.01 2.42 2.28
C TYR A 111 2.71 2.62 0.79
N ARG A 112 3.53 3.41 0.07
CA ARG A 112 3.35 3.63 -1.37
C ARG A 112 3.45 2.32 -2.17
N ILE A 113 4.34 1.42 -1.76
CA ILE A 113 4.51 0.13 -2.42
C ILE A 113 3.34 -0.80 -2.07
N LEU A 114 2.98 -0.91 -0.80
CA LEU A 114 1.85 -1.73 -0.34
C LEU A 114 0.52 -1.28 -0.93
N ARG A 115 0.30 0.03 -1.13
CA ARG A 115 -0.91 0.55 -1.80
C ARG A 115 -1.06 0.03 -3.23
N LYS A 116 0.05 -0.15 -3.95
CA LYS A 116 0.05 -0.78 -5.29
C LYS A 116 -0.18 -2.29 -5.20
N LEU A 117 0.45 -2.94 -4.21
CA LEU A 117 0.36 -4.38 -3.99
C LEU A 117 -1.00 -4.83 -3.43
N LYS A 118 -1.76 -3.95 -2.78
CA LYS A 118 -3.09 -4.24 -2.20
C LYS A 118 -4.07 -4.86 -3.20
N LYS A 119 -3.94 -4.53 -4.50
CA LYS A 119 -4.78 -5.11 -5.57
C LYS A 119 -4.48 -6.59 -5.84
N TYR A 120 -3.30 -7.07 -5.46
CA TYR A 120 -2.78 -8.39 -5.82
C TYR A 120 -2.59 -9.31 -4.60
N SER A 121 -2.62 -8.77 -3.38
CA SER A 121 -2.38 -9.54 -2.16
C SER A 121 -3.17 -9.00 -0.97
N THR A 122 -3.94 -9.87 -0.33
CA THR A 122 -4.63 -9.60 0.94
C THR A 122 -3.64 -9.36 2.09
N VAL A 123 -2.48 -10.02 2.04
CA VAL A 123 -1.38 -9.82 3.01
C VAL A 123 -0.88 -8.38 2.99
N ALA A 124 -0.76 -7.77 1.80
CA ALA A 124 -0.41 -6.36 1.68
C ALA A 124 -1.47 -5.43 2.29
N ALA A 125 -2.75 -5.81 2.23
CA ALA A 125 -3.84 -5.06 2.87
C ALA A 125 -3.77 -5.14 4.40
N ASP A 126 -3.50 -6.32 4.95
CA ASP A 126 -3.38 -6.53 6.39
C ASP A 126 -2.18 -5.77 6.98
N ILE A 127 -1.06 -5.76 6.26
CA ILE A 127 0.13 -5.02 6.67
C ILE A 127 -0.10 -3.52 6.57
N LEU A 128 -0.80 -3.06 5.53
CA LEU A 128 -1.17 -1.66 5.41
C LEU A 128 -2.09 -1.22 6.57
N LYS A 129 -3.02 -2.08 7.02
CA LYS A 129 -3.80 -1.85 8.25
C LYS A 129 -2.91 -1.84 9.50
N ALA A 130 -2.01 -2.80 9.63
CA ALA A 130 -1.09 -2.88 10.77
C ALA A 130 -0.20 -1.63 10.87
N LEU A 131 0.34 -1.15 9.74
CA LEU A 131 1.12 0.08 9.66
C LEU A 131 0.32 1.33 10.02
N LEU A 132 -0.95 1.41 9.59
CA LEU A 132 -1.83 2.54 9.93
C LEU A 132 -2.24 2.53 11.42
N ASN A 133 -2.27 1.35 12.05
CA ASN A 133 -2.50 1.21 13.48
C ASN A 133 -1.24 1.46 14.33
N LEU A 134 -0.07 1.65 13.71
CA LEU A 134 1.10 2.13 14.45
C LEU A 134 0.82 3.59 14.80
N ASN A 135 0.56 3.86 16.08
CA ASN A 135 0.32 5.20 16.65
C ASN A 135 1.43 6.23 16.38
N SER A 136 2.47 5.86 15.65
CA SER A 136 3.65 6.64 15.31
C SER A 136 3.65 7.21 13.89
N VAL A 137 2.73 6.77 13.01
CA VAL A 137 2.73 7.19 11.61
C VAL A 137 1.62 8.23 11.42
N ASP A 138 2.02 9.47 11.14
CA ASP A 138 1.06 10.50 10.77
C ASP A 138 0.38 10.10 9.45
N VAL A 139 -0.90 9.74 9.56
CA VAL A 139 -1.73 9.34 8.42
C VAL A 139 -1.77 10.46 7.39
N THR A 140 -1.67 11.73 7.82
CA THR A 140 -1.70 12.90 6.92
C THR A 140 -0.45 12.98 6.03
N GLU A 141 0.73 12.57 6.50
CA GLU A 141 1.95 12.50 5.67
C GLU A 141 1.91 11.36 4.62
N LEU A 142 1.07 10.35 4.84
CA LEU A 142 0.85 9.23 3.92
C LEU A 142 -0.10 9.58 2.77
N TRP A 143 -0.93 10.61 2.95
CA TRP A 143 -1.76 11.17 1.88
C TRP A 143 -0.92 12.05 0.97
N SER A 144 -0.28 11.45 -0.04
CA SER A 144 0.27 12.24 -1.15
C SER A 144 -0.79 12.42 -2.24
N CYS A 145 -1.49 13.55 -2.22
CA CYS A 145 -2.15 14.06 -3.42
C CYS A 145 -1.08 14.81 -4.22
N LYS A 146 -0.59 14.20 -5.30
CA LYS A 146 0.15 14.97 -6.29
C LYS A 146 -0.89 15.60 -7.20
N GLU A 147 -0.97 16.92 -7.19
CA GLU A 147 -1.74 17.64 -8.19
C GLU A 147 -1.20 17.26 -9.58
N VAL A 148 -2.08 16.67 -10.41
CA VAL A 148 -1.67 16.13 -11.72
C VAL A 148 -2.02 17.13 -12.82
N VAL A 149 -3.21 17.74 -12.73
CA VAL A 149 -3.74 18.71 -13.69
C VAL A 149 -4.78 19.58 -12.97
N GLU A 150 -4.66 20.90 -13.14
CA GLU A 150 -5.74 21.85 -12.87
C GLU A 150 -6.49 22.10 -14.19
N LEU A 151 -7.81 21.97 -14.18
CA LEU A 151 -8.67 22.26 -15.34
C LEU A 151 -9.57 23.43 -14.96
N ASP A 152 -9.44 24.53 -15.69
CA ASP A 152 -10.33 25.66 -15.52
C ASP A 152 -11.73 25.32 -16.06
N LEU A 153 -12.71 25.32 -15.17
CA LEU A 153 -14.13 25.03 -15.43
C LEU A 153 -15.03 26.19 -15.02
N SER A 154 -14.47 27.38 -14.89
CA SER A 154 -15.17 28.60 -14.50
C SER A 154 -16.42 28.87 -15.33
N SER A 155 -16.47 28.45 -16.60
CA SER A 155 -17.63 28.60 -17.48
C SER A 155 -18.92 27.93 -16.97
N ASN A 156 -18.81 26.86 -16.19
CA ASN A 156 -19.95 26.08 -15.69
C ASN A 156 -20.20 26.35 -14.19
N GLY A 157 -19.45 27.27 -13.59
CA GLY A 157 -19.48 27.55 -12.16
C GLY A 157 -18.80 26.47 -11.31
N GLU A 158 -18.97 26.59 -10.00
CA GLU A 158 -18.32 25.73 -9.01
C GLU A 158 -18.68 24.26 -9.17
N VAL A 159 -17.71 23.38 -8.93
CA VAL A 159 -17.94 21.93 -8.85
C VAL A 159 -18.44 21.61 -7.44
N LEU A 160 -19.69 21.20 -7.34
CA LEU A 160 -20.36 20.94 -6.06
C LEU A 160 -20.39 19.45 -5.70
N SER A 161 -20.22 18.58 -6.69
CA SER A 161 -20.22 17.13 -6.48
C SER A 161 -19.27 16.41 -7.43
N LEU A 162 -18.65 15.33 -6.94
CA LEU A 162 -17.71 14.49 -7.68
C LEU A 162 -17.99 13.01 -7.43
N LEU A 163 -17.91 12.20 -8.48
CA LEU A 163 -18.04 10.74 -8.41
C LEU A 163 -17.02 10.08 -9.33
N TYR A 164 -16.29 9.07 -8.84
CA TYR A 164 -15.38 8.27 -9.68
C TYR A 164 -15.96 6.87 -9.89
N LEU A 165 -16.15 6.48 -11.16
CA LEU A 165 -16.71 5.19 -11.54
C LEU A 165 -15.98 4.64 -12.76
N ASN A 166 -15.44 3.42 -12.68
CA ASN A 166 -14.88 2.68 -13.83
C ASN A 166 -13.88 3.44 -14.72
N GLY A 167 -13.05 4.30 -14.11
CA GLY A 167 -12.07 5.10 -14.83
C GLY A 167 -12.62 6.40 -15.40
N GLN A 168 -13.88 6.74 -15.09
CA GLN A 168 -14.50 8.02 -15.40
C GLN A 168 -14.67 8.83 -14.12
N VAL A 169 -14.52 10.15 -14.23
CA VAL A 169 -14.91 11.10 -13.18
C VAL A 169 -16.18 11.79 -13.66
N LEU A 170 -17.17 11.95 -12.79
CA LEU A 170 -18.34 12.77 -13.04
C LEU A 170 -18.28 13.98 -12.12
N SER A 171 -18.47 15.17 -12.67
CA SER A 171 -18.54 16.43 -11.92
C SER A 171 -19.91 17.07 -12.10
N GLY A 172 -20.56 17.39 -10.98
CA GLY A 172 -21.80 18.15 -10.94
C GLY A 172 -21.52 19.61 -10.61
N HIS A 173 -22.07 20.52 -11.40
CA HIS A 173 -21.75 21.94 -11.39
C HIS A 173 -22.91 22.80 -10.85
N ALA A 174 -22.57 24.03 -10.44
CA ALA A 174 -23.53 25.02 -9.92
C ALA A 174 -24.57 25.48 -10.97
N ASP A 175 -24.21 25.46 -12.25
CA ASP A 175 -25.10 25.81 -13.37
C ASP A 175 -26.14 24.72 -13.74
N GLY A 176 -26.06 23.54 -13.10
CA GLY A 176 -26.88 22.37 -13.37
C GLY A 176 -26.26 21.38 -14.36
N THR A 177 -25.04 21.65 -14.84
CA THR A 177 -24.32 20.79 -15.77
C THR A 177 -23.68 19.61 -15.05
N ILE A 178 -23.68 18.45 -15.70
CA ILE A 178 -22.93 17.25 -15.31
C ILE A 178 -21.96 16.93 -16.44
N LYS A 179 -20.66 16.89 -16.11
CA LYS A 179 -19.60 16.51 -17.05
C LYS A 179 -19.05 15.13 -16.69
N VAL A 180 -18.82 14.31 -17.69
CA VAL A 180 -18.17 13.00 -17.59
C VAL A 180 -16.80 13.10 -18.22
N TRP A 181 -15.79 12.70 -17.47
CA TRP A 181 -14.37 12.83 -17.80
C TRP A 181 -13.73 11.45 -17.97
N ASP A 182 -12.97 11.24 -19.05
CA ASP A 182 -12.08 10.10 -19.18
C ASP A 182 -10.85 10.30 -18.29
N ALA A 183 -10.81 9.63 -17.15
CA ALA A 183 -9.67 9.67 -16.22
C ALA A 183 -8.68 8.52 -16.43
N ARG A 184 -8.78 7.76 -17.54
CA ARG A 184 -7.81 6.70 -17.89
C ARG A 184 -6.50 7.29 -18.42
N LYS A 185 -6.55 8.51 -18.94
CA LYS A 185 -5.39 9.26 -19.46
C LYS A 185 -4.84 10.20 -18.39
N ARG A 186 -3.58 10.60 -18.53
CA ARG A 186 -2.90 11.53 -17.60
C ARG A 186 -3.60 12.89 -17.51
N ILE A 187 -4.20 13.33 -18.61
CA ILE A 187 -4.99 14.57 -18.69
C ILE A 187 -6.44 14.14 -18.88
N PRO A 188 -7.33 14.40 -17.90
CA PRO A 188 -8.74 14.11 -18.03
C PRO A 188 -9.33 14.86 -19.23
N ARG A 189 -10.21 14.21 -19.99
CA ARG A 189 -10.93 14.84 -21.10
C ARG A 189 -12.42 14.67 -20.92
N VAL A 190 -13.19 15.72 -21.18
CA VAL A 190 -14.65 15.61 -21.21
C VAL A 190 -15.04 14.65 -22.35
N ILE A 191 -15.71 13.57 -21.99
CA ILE A 191 -16.34 12.64 -22.95
C ILE A 191 -17.78 13.07 -23.20
N GLN A 192 -18.45 13.57 -22.17
CA GLN A 192 -19.86 13.93 -22.22
C GLN A 192 -20.15 15.13 -21.33
N GLU A 193 -21.02 16.01 -21.79
CA GLU A 193 -21.56 17.13 -21.05
C GLU A 193 -23.07 17.13 -21.22
N THR A 194 -23.79 17.17 -20.10
CA THR A 194 -25.25 17.16 -20.09
C THR A 194 -25.75 18.20 -19.11
N ARG A 195 -26.78 18.95 -19.51
CA ARG A 195 -27.42 19.93 -18.64
C ARG A 195 -28.89 19.58 -18.47
N GLU A 196 -29.10 18.57 -17.64
CA GLU A 196 -30.42 18.10 -17.33
C GLU A 196 -31.05 18.98 -16.23
N HIS A 197 -30.30 19.29 -15.18
CA HIS A 197 -30.81 20.09 -14.06
C HIS A 197 -30.88 21.59 -14.38
N LYS A 198 -31.90 22.25 -13.82
CA LYS A 198 -32.09 23.71 -13.97
C LYS A 198 -31.31 24.51 -12.92
N LYS A 199 -30.80 23.85 -11.89
CA LYS A 199 -30.02 24.44 -10.80
C LYS A 199 -28.86 23.52 -10.41
N ALA A 200 -28.00 24.03 -9.53
CA ALA A 200 -26.86 23.35 -8.92
C ALA A 200 -27.08 21.86 -8.63
N VAL A 201 -26.18 21.02 -9.14
CA VAL A 201 -26.12 19.58 -8.88
C VAL A 201 -25.38 19.33 -7.57
N THR A 202 -26.12 19.01 -6.51
CA THR A 202 -25.61 18.91 -5.14
C THR A 202 -25.06 17.54 -4.79
N SER A 203 -25.46 16.49 -5.52
CA SER A 203 -24.97 15.14 -5.30
C SER A 203 -25.04 14.29 -6.56
N LEU A 204 -24.10 13.36 -6.65
CA LEU A 204 -24.02 12.33 -7.68
C LEU A 204 -23.85 10.97 -6.99
N CYS A 205 -24.61 9.98 -7.45
CA CYS A 205 -24.54 8.62 -6.94
C CYS A 205 -24.64 7.62 -8.10
N SER A 206 -24.05 6.44 -7.93
CA SER A 206 -24.13 5.35 -8.91
C SER A 206 -24.70 4.09 -8.28
N SER A 207 -25.58 3.42 -9.03
CA SER A 207 -25.89 2.00 -8.89
C SER A 207 -25.17 1.20 -9.99
N VAL A 208 -25.35 -0.12 -10.01
CA VAL A 208 -24.70 -1.05 -10.95
C VAL A 208 -24.92 -0.64 -12.42
N ASP A 209 -26.09 -0.09 -12.74
CA ASP A 209 -26.50 0.21 -14.12
C ASP A 209 -27.00 1.65 -14.33
N ARG A 210 -27.04 2.47 -13.26
CA ARG A 210 -27.64 3.80 -13.32
C ARG A 210 -26.84 4.82 -12.54
N LEU A 211 -26.83 6.04 -13.06
CA LEU A 211 -26.33 7.22 -12.37
C LEU A 211 -27.53 8.04 -11.93
N TYR A 212 -27.44 8.57 -10.71
CA TYR A 212 -28.44 9.44 -10.13
C TYR A 212 -27.80 10.78 -9.78
N SER A 213 -28.49 11.86 -10.09
CA SER A 213 -28.09 13.22 -9.76
C SER A 213 -29.21 13.94 -9.01
N SER A 214 -28.86 14.65 -7.94
CA SER A 214 -29.80 15.49 -7.19
C SER A 214 -29.46 16.96 -7.35
N SER A 215 -30.48 17.83 -7.41
CA SER A 215 -30.29 19.26 -7.63
C SER A 215 -31.16 20.13 -6.71
N LEU A 216 -30.72 21.39 -6.52
CA LEU A 216 -31.52 22.45 -5.90
C LEU A 216 -32.81 22.79 -6.67
N ASP A 217 -32.99 22.26 -7.89
CA ASP A 217 -34.26 22.35 -8.64
C ASP A 217 -35.36 21.45 -8.07
N LYS A 218 -35.07 20.75 -6.96
CA LYS A 218 -35.95 19.82 -6.25
C LYS A 218 -36.25 18.54 -7.05
N THR A 219 -35.37 18.17 -7.98
CA THR A 219 -35.49 16.93 -8.76
C THR A 219 -34.31 16.00 -8.54
N ILE A 220 -34.56 14.71 -8.76
CA ILE A 220 -33.56 13.67 -8.92
C ILE A 220 -33.69 13.15 -10.35
N ARG A 221 -32.57 12.96 -11.05
CA ARG A 221 -32.52 12.39 -12.39
C ARG A 221 -31.63 11.17 -12.42
#